data_AF-A0A1T4YF42-F1
#
_entry.id   AF-A0A1T4YF42-F1
#
_cell.length_a   1.000
_cell.length_b   1.000
_cell.length_c   1.000
_cell.angle_alpha   90.00
_cell.angle_beta   90.00
_cell.angle_gamma   90.00
#
_symmetry.space_group_name_H-M   'P 1'
#
loop_
_entity.id
_entity.type
_entity.pdbx_description
1 polymer ?
#
loop_
_entity_poly.entity_id
_entity_poly.type
_entity_poly.pdbx_seq_one_letter_code
_entity_poly.pdbx_strand_id
1 'polypeptide(L)'
;MEYQEYPIEHERPQQAERWLRALVRLGKFCLLLLAVPVVIAIYKKPLAEQNAMRQKLASMQVQRDTLKGERDKLLRQVEWIKTDPNYLEIRARDHENMHKKGEYVIRFVE
;
A
#
# COMPACT_ATOMS: atom_id res chain seq x y z
N MET A 1 -74.58 -52.70 -15.35
CA MET A 1 -74.13 -51.40 -14.83
C MET A 1 -72.76 -51.16 -15.47
N GLU A 2 -72.74 -50.33 -16.50
CA GLU A 2 -71.58 -50.11 -17.35
C GLU A 2 -70.62 -49.14 -16.65
N TYR A 3 -69.38 -49.57 -16.43
CA TYR A 3 -68.35 -48.68 -15.90
C TYR A 3 -67.85 -47.81 -17.04
N GLN A 4 -68.16 -46.52 -16.98
CA GLN A 4 -67.61 -45.52 -17.89
C GLN A 4 -66.37 -44.91 -17.21
N GLU A 5 -65.21 -45.44 -17.54
CA GLU A 5 -63.93 -44.86 -17.14
C GLU A 5 -63.71 -43.56 -17.92
N TYR A 6 -63.69 -42.44 -17.20
CA TYR A 6 -63.27 -41.16 -17.77
C TYR A 6 -61.74 -41.12 -17.83
N PRO A 7 -61.12 -40.95 -19.02
CA PRO A 7 -59.71 -40.66 -19.08
C PRO A 7 -59.48 -39.24 -18.55
N ILE A 8 -58.88 -39.14 -17.36
CA ILE A 8 -58.39 -37.87 -16.85
C ILE A 8 -57.17 -37.49 -17.70
N GLU A 9 -57.38 -36.67 -18.72
CA GLU A 9 -56.28 -36.06 -19.47
C GLU A 9 -55.44 -35.24 -18.50
N HIS A 10 -54.23 -35.73 -18.21
CA HIS A 10 -53.19 -34.92 -17.60
C HIS A 10 -52.63 -33.98 -18.68
N GLU A 11 -53.30 -32.84 -18.88
CA GLU A 11 -52.75 -31.74 -19.67
C GLU A 11 -51.39 -31.32 -19.11
N ARG A 12 -50.39 -31.30 -19.99
CA ARG A 12 -48.97 -31.14 -19.66
C ARG A 12 -48.65 -29.74 -19.11
N PRO A 13 -48.15 -29.59 -17.86
CA PRO A 13 -47.53 -28.33 -17.43
C PRO A 13 -46.01 -28.30 -17.68
N GLN A 14 -45.44 -29.24 -18.44
CA GLN A 14 -43.97 -29.37 -18.54
C GLN A 14 -43.25 -28.20 -19.22
N GLN A 15 -43.91 -27.49 -20.15
CA GLN A 15 -43.28 -26.35 -20.83
C GLN A 15 -43.34 -25.08 -19.98
N ALA A 16 -44.51 -24.75 -19.42
CA ALA A 16 -44.69 -23.57 -18.57
C ALA A 16 -43.75 -23.58 -17.35
N GLU A 17 -43.56 -24.73 -16.71
CA GLU A 17 -42.62 -24.87 -15.60
C GLU A 17 -41.15 -24.70 -16.01
N ARG A 18 -40.78 -25.08 -17.25
CA ARG A 18 -39.42 -24.88 -17.77
C ARG A 18 -39.16 -23.40 -18.05
N TRP A 19 -40.13 -22.70 -18.61
CA TRP A 19 -40.05 -21.26 -18.86
C TRP A 19 -40.01 -20.45 -17.56
N LEU A 20 -40.83 -20.79 -16.56
CA LEU A 20 -40.76 -20.19 -15.22
C LEU A 20 -39.39 -20.41 -14.56
N ARG A 21 -38.85 -21.64 -14.62
CA ARG A 21 -37.50 -21.94 -14.10
C ARG A 21 -36.38 -21.20 -14.84
N ALA A 22 -36.52 -20.97 -16.14
CA ALA A 22 -35.59 -20.18 -16.93
C ALA A 22 -35.66 -18.68 -16.57
N LEU A 23 -36.87 -18.16 -16.36
CA LEU A 23 -37.12 -16.77 -15.99
C LEU A 23 -36.58 -16.45 -14.58
N VAL A 24 -36.76 -17.36 -13.61
CA VAL A 24 -36.17 -17.25 -12.28
C VAL A 24 -34.64 -17.32 -12.33
N ARG A 25 -34.07 -18.19 -13.18
CA ARG A 25 -32.61 -18.24 -13.38
C ARG A 25 -32.07 -16.95 -13.99
N LEU A 26 -32.78 -16.37 -14.97
CA LEU A 26 -32.42 -15.10 -15.58
C LEU A 26 -32.50 -13.96 -14.58
N GLY A 27 -33.57 -13.91 -13.77
CA GLY A 27 -33.71 -12.93 -12.69
C GLY A 27 -32.58 -13.03 -11.66
N LYS A 28 -32.20 -14.26 -11.26
CA LYS A 28 -31.06 -14.49 -10.37
C LYS A 28 -29.73 -14.07 -11.00
N PHE A 29 -29.56 -14.30 -12.30
CA PHE A 29 -28.38 -13.84 -13.05
C PHE A 29 -28.31 -12.31 -13.14
N CYS A 30 -29.42 -11.63 -13.45
CA CYS A 30 -29.50 -10.17 -13.44
C CYS A 30 -29.21 -9.60 -12.05
N LEU A 31 -29.72 -10.25 -10.99
CA LEU A 31 -29.48 -9.84 -9.62
C LEU A 31 -28.01 -10.02 -9.22
N LEU A 32 -27.38 -11.13 -9.61
CA LEU A 32 -25.93 -11.33 -9.44
C LEU A 32 -25.11 -10.31 -10.23
N LEU A 33 -25.48 -10.04 -11.48
CA LEU A 33 -24.80 -9.08 -12.35
C LEU A 33 -24.84 -7.66 -11.77
N LEU A 34 -25.91 -7.31 -11.04
CA LEU A 34 -26.02 -6.04 -10.33
C LEU A 34 -25.34 -6.05 -8.95
N ALA A 35 -25.42 -7.16 -8.20
CA ALA A 35 -24.86 -7.24 -6.86
C ALA A 35 -23.31 -7.26 -6.83
N VAL A 36 -22.68 -7.98 -7.75
CA VAL A 36 -21.21 -8.09 -7.83
C VAL A 36 -20.50 -6.73 -8.00
N PRO A 37 -20.87 -5.85 -8.94
CA PRO A 37 -20.22 -4.55 -9.10
C PRO A 37 -20.43 -3.64 -7.89
N VAL A 38 -21.60 -3.70 -7.24
CA VAL A 38 -21.89 -2.94 -6.02
C VAL A 38 -20.96 -3.36 -4.88
N VAL A 39 -20.79 -4.67 -4.68
CA VAL A 39 -19.85 -5.22 -3.69
C VAL A 39 -18.42 -4.74 -4.00
N ILE A 40 -17.96 -4.85 -5.24
CA ILE A 40 -16.62 -4.39 -5.65
C ILE A 40 -16.44 -2.89 -5.38
N ALA A 41 -17.45 -2.06 -5.67
CA ALA A 41 -17.39 -0.62 -5.45
C ALA A 41 -17.25 -0.27 -3.96
N ILE A 42 -17.95 -0.98 -3.07
CA ILE A 42 -17.87 -0.79 -1.62
C ILE A 42 -16.49 -1.17 -1.08
N TYR A 43 -15.89 -2.27 -1.56
CA TYR A 43 -14.60 -2.76 -1.04
C TYR A 43 -13.36 -2.07 -1.65
N LYS A 44 -13.46 -1.43 -2.83
CA LYS A 44 -12.31 -0.74 -3.45
C LYS A 44 -11.82 0.47 -2.64
N LYS A 45 -12.73 1.26 -2.06
CA LYS A 45 -12.37 2.45 -1.25
C LYS A 45 -11.59 2.13 0.03
N PRO A 46 -12.05 1.22 0.92
CA PRO A 46 -11.32 0.90 2.14
C PRO A 46 -9.98 0.23 1.88
N LEU A 47 -9.81 -0.46 0.75
CA LEU A 47 -8.51 -1.05 0.36
C LEU A 47 -7.52 0.02 -0.12
N ALA A 48 -7.98 1.01 -0.90
CA ALA A 48 -7.14 2.11 -1.34
C ALA A 48 -6.66 2.97 -0.16
N GLU A 49 -7.55 3.27 0.78
CA GLU A 49 -7.23 4.04 1.99
C GLU A 49 -6.24 3.28 2.90
N GLN A 50 -6.43 1.98 3.09
CA GLN A 50 -5.49 1.15 3.84
C GLN A 50 -4.11 1.11 3.19
N ASN A 51 -4.04 1.00 1.86
CA ASN A 51 -2.76 1.03 1.14
C ASN A 51 -2.07 2.39 1.25
N ALA A 52 -2.82 3.49 1.15
CA ALA A 52 -2.29 4.84 1.34
C ALA A 52 -1.75 5.05 2.77
N MET A 53 -2.47 4.57 3.78
CA MET A 53 -2.00 4.63 5.18
C MET A 53 -0.72 3.80 5.39
N ARG A 54 -0.65 2.60 4.81
CA ARG A 54 0.57 1.76 4.86
C ARG A 54 1.77 2.44 4.19
N GLN A 55 1.56 3.06 3.03
CA GLN A 55 2.61 3.84 2.36
C GLN A 55 3.07 5.02 3.20
N LYS A 56 2.14 5.74 3.84
CA LYS A 56 2.48 6.84 4.76
C LYS A 56 3.26 6.37 5.99
N LEU A 57 2.92 5.21 6.54
CA LEU A 57 3.71 4.62 7.63
C LEU A 57 5.12 4.23 7.17
N ALA A 58 5.25 3.62 6.00
CA ALA A 58 6.54 3.26 5.43
C ALA A 58 7.42 4.49 5.20
N SER A 59 6.85 5.58 4.64
CA SER A 59 7.62 6.81 4.42
C SER A 59 8.04 7.47 5.74
N MET A 60 7.18 7.47 6.76
CA MET A 60 7.54 7.98 8.10
C MET A 60 8.63 7.13 8.76
N GLN A 61 8.60 5.81 8.59
CA GLN A 61 9.65 4.93 9.10
C GLN A 61 11.00 5.24 8.45
N VAL A 62 11.03 5.40 7.13
CA VAL A 62 12.25 5.79 6.41
C VAL A 62 12.78 7.13 6.92
N GLN A 63 11.92 8.15 7.06
CA GLN A 63 12.32 9.46 7.57
C GLN A 63 12.89 9.40 9.01
N ARG A 64 12.27 8.58 9.86
CA ARG A 64 12.78 8.36 11.22
C ARG A 64 14.16 7.69 11.18
N ASP A 65 14.34 6.70 10.31
CA ASP A 65 15.59 5.94 10.24
C ASP A 65 16.72 6.79 9.66
N THR A 66 16.44 7.64 8.68
CA THR A 66 17.40 8.64 8.17
C THR A 66 17.78 9.63 9.27
N LEU A 67 16.80 10.18 9.99
CA LEU A 67 17.05 11.13 11.07
C LEU A 67 17.85 10.49 12.22
N LYS A 68 17.59 9.22 12.53
CA LYS A 68 18.36 8.46 13.52
C LYS A 68 19.82 8.32 13.09
N GLY A 69 20.06 8.02 11.81
CA GLY A 69 21.41 7.92 11.24
C GLY A 69 22.16 9.26 11.28
N GLU A 70 21.49 10.36 10.94
CA GLU A 70 22.08 11.71 11.06
C GLU A 70 22.40 12.06 12.50
N ARG A 71 21.49 11.76 13.43
CA ARG A 71 21.70 11.95 14.87
C ARG A 71 22.92 11.16 15.36
N ASP A 72 23.06 9.90 14.97
CA ASP A 72 24.22 9.07 15.34
C ASP A 72 25.53 9.62 14.75
N LYS A 73 25.50 10.10 13.51
CA LYS A 73 26.65 10.77 12.88
C LYS A 73 27.05 12.04 13.64
N LEU A 74 26.09 12.90 13.96
CA LEU A 74 26.33 14.14 14.68
C LEU A 74 26.84 13.88 16.10
N LEU A 75 26.26 12.91 16.81
CA LEU A 75 26.74 12.53 18.15
C LEU A 75 28.21 12.09 18.10
N ARG A 76 28.59 11.27 17.11
CA ARG A 76 29.98 10.85 16.93
C ARG A 76 30.91 12.03 16.63
N GLN A 77 30.46 12.98 15.80
CA GLN A 77 31.24 14.20 15.55
C GLN A 77 31.43 15.03 16.81
N VAL A 78 30.39 15.18 17.63
CA VAL A 78 30.46 15.88 18.92
C VAL A 78 31.41 15.17 19.88
N GLU A 79 31.38 13.84 19.90
CA GLU A 79 32.31 13.05 20.71
C GLU A 79 33.75 13.31 20.27
N TRP A 80 34.06 13.22 18.97
CA TRP A 80 35.40 13.51 18.45
C TRP A 80 35.87 14.93 18.73
N ILE A 81 34.97 15.92 18.64
CA ILE A 81 35.29 17.31 19.03
C ILE A 81 35.71 17.40 20.50
N LYS A 82 35.07 16.60 21.38
CA LYS A 82 35.35 16.65 22.82
C LYS A 82 36.58 15.86 23.22
N THR A 83 36.83 14.71 22.58
CA THR A 83 37.86 13.76 23.02
C THR A 83 39.15 13.83 22.19
N ASP A 84 39.10 14.31 20.95
CA ASP A 84 40.24 14.29 20.04
C ASP A 84 40.66 15.71 19.58
N PRO A 85 41.76 16.25 20.13
CA PRO A 85 42.30 17.54 19.69
C PRO A 85 42.87 17.53 18.28
N ASN A 86 43.29 16.36 17.75
CA ASN A 86 43.78 16.25 16.38
C ASN A 86 42.64 16.37 15.37
N TYR A 87 41.48 15.79 15.67
CA TYR A 87 40.27 15.95 14.87
C TYR A 87 39.85 17.43 14.76
N LEU A 88 39.96 18.19 15.85
CA LEU A 88 39.72 19.64 15.84
C LEU A 88 40.70 20.40 14.95
N GLU A 89 41.99 20.08 15.00
CA GLU A 89 43.01 20.73 14.16
C GLU A 89 42.77 20.44 12.67
N ILE A 90 42.48 19.18 12.32
CA ILE A 90 42.16 18.79 10.95
C ILE A 90 40.90 19.51 10.46
N ARG A 91 39.83 19.53 11.27
CA ARG A 91 38.58 20.19 10.89
C ARG A 91 38.74 21.71 10.77
N ALA A 92 39.52 22.36 11.63
CA ALA A 92 39.81 23.79 11.54
C ALA A 92 40.65 24.12 10.29
N ARG A 93 41.60 23.26 9.93
CA ARG A 93 42.40 23.40 8.71
C ARG A 93 41.54 23.25 7.45
N ASP A 94 40.70 22.23 7.40
CA ASP A 94 39.93 21.87 6.21
C ASP A 94 38.70 22.76 5.99
N HIS A 95 37.95 23.05 7.07
CA HIS A 95 36.68 23.78 6.99
C HIS A 95 36.86 25.30 7.16
N GLU A 96 37.69 25.73 8.12
CA GLU A 96 37.87 27.15 8.44
C GLU A 96 39.08 27.77 7.73
N ASN A 97 39.80 26.99 6.90
CA ASN A 97 41.06 27.40 6.24
C ASN A 97 42.11 27.97 7.21
N MET A 98 42.00 27.62 8.50
CA MET A 98 42.92 28.09 9.51
C MET A 98 44.23 27.34 9.39
N HIS A 99 45.29 28.07 9.05
CA HIS A 99 46.66 27.56 8.98
C HIS A 99 47.53 28.32 9.98
N LYS A 100 48.55 27.66 10.52
CA LYS A 100 49.50 28.35 11.40
C LYS A 100 50.29 29.36 10.57
N LYS A 101 50.71 30.47 11.19
CA LYS A 101 51.55 31.48 10.52
C LYS A 101 52.78 30.81 9.92
N GLY A 102 52.89 30.82 8.58
CA GLY A 102 54.01 30.24 7.83
C GLY A 102 53.73 28.90 7.13
N GLU A 103 52.55 28.28 7.30
CA GLU A 103 52.17 27.06 6.57
C GLU A 103 51.49 27.40 5.23
N TYR A 104 51.87 26.70 4.15
CA TYR A 104 51.16 26.74 2.86
C TYR A 104 50.31 25.47 2.69
N VAL A 105 49.01 25.64 2.49
CA VAL A 105 48.08 24.52 2.24
C VAL A 105 47.86 24.40 0.73
N ILE A 106 48.33 23.31 0.13
CA ILE A 106 48.13 23.00 -1.29
C ILE A 106 46.92 22.07 -1.40
N ARG A 107 45.86 22.52 -2.08
CA ARG A 107 44.71 21.67 -2.44
C ARG A 107 44.83 21.25 -3.90
N PHE A 108 44.72 19.96 -4.16
CA PHE A 108 44.58 19.42 -5.51
C PHE A 108 43.09 19.42 -5.85
N VAL A 109 42.72 20.18 -6.88
CA VAL A 109 41.38 20.14 -7.46
C VAL A 109 41.49 19.21 -8.66
N GLU A 110 40.75 18.11 -8.63
CA GLU A 110 40.59 17.19 -9.76
C GLU A 110 39.47 17.70 -10.69
#